data_AF-A0A838BPN8-F1
#
_entry.id   AF-A0A838BPN8-F1
#
_cell.length_a   1.000
_cell.length_b   1.000
_cell.length_c   1.000
_cell.angle_alpha   90.00
_cell.angle_beta   90.00
_cell.angle_gamma   90.00
#
_symmetry.space_group_name_H-M   'P 1'
#
loop_
_entity.id
_entity.type
_entity.pdbx_description
1 polymer ?
#
loop_
_entity_poly.entity_id
_entity_poly.type
_entity_poly.pdbx_seq_one_letter_code
_entity_poly.pdbx_strand_id
1 'polypeptide(L)'
;MSEQNKVHELVALRTALGFTQSKMAHEIDLNLRDYQAFEWGESEIPDLYLRAIERIAMLYAVRHKNPMLVPPALRAEAVQFARMVEASA
;
A
#
# COMPACT_ATOMS: atom_id res chain seq x y z
N MET A 1 -6.09 -12.69 -6.36
CA MET A 1 -4.62 -12.53 -6.40
C MET A 1 -4.02 -13.67 -5.60
N SER A 2 -2.93 -14.31 -6.05
CA SER A 2 -2.26 -15.34 -5.24
C SER A 2 -1.57 -14.69 -4.03
N GLU A 3 -1.40 -15.45 -2.94
CA GLU A 3 -0.70 -14.95 -1.75
C GLU A 3 0.73 -14.49 -2.07
N GLN A 4 1.43 -15.20 -2.95
CA GLN A 4 2.78 -14.79 -3.39
C GLN A 4 2.79 -13.41 -4.07
N ASN A 5 1.74 -13.08 -4.83
CA ASN A 5 1.62 -11.75 -5.43
C ASN A 5 1.36 -10.67 -4.37
N LYS A 6 0.56 -10.97 -3.34
CA LYS A 6 0.30 -10.06 -2.22
C LYS A 6 1.57 -9.73 -1.45
N VAL A 7 2.41 -10.73 -1.18
CA VAL A 7 3.70 -10.55 -0.50
C VAL A 7 4.63 -9.67 -1.34
N HIS A 8 4.72 -9.90 -2.65
CA HIS A 8 5.52 -9.05 -3.53
C HIS A 8 5.01 -7.60 -3.57
N GLU A 9 3.69 -7.40 -3.60
CA GLU A 9 3.08 -6.08 -3.57
C GLU A 9 3.34 -5.34 -2.25
N LEU A 10 3.21 -6.04 -1.12
CA LEU A 10 3.54 -5.54 0.21
C LEU A 10 4.99 -5.01 0.28
N VAL A 11 5.95 -5.84 -0.16
CA VAL A 11 7.37 -5.48 -0.15
C VAL A 11 7.65 -4.33 -1.12
N ALA A 12 7.07 -4.35 -2.31
CA ALA A 12 7.23 -3.29 -3.31
C ALA A 12 6.71 -1.94 -2.81
N LEU A 13 5.53 -1.92 -2.19
CA LEU A 13 4.94 -0.72 -1.60
C LEU A 13 5.80 -0.17 -0.46
N ARG A 14 6.21 -1.03 0.48
CA ARG A 14 7.06 -0.61 1.60
C ARG A 14 8.38 0.01 1.11
N THR A 15 9.04 -0.66 0.16
CA THR A 15 10.32 -0.20 -0.39
C THR A 15 10.20 1.08 -1.19
N ALA A 16 9.13 1.24 -1.99
CA ALA A 16 8.85 2.47 -2.72
C ALA A 16 8.64 3.69 -1.79
N LEU A 17 8.04 3.46 -0.61
CA LEU A 17 7.88 4.49 0.41
C LEU A 17 9.17 4.77 1.20
N GLY A 18 10.24 3.99 1.01
CA GLY A 18 11.47 4.09 1.78
C GLY A 18 11.30 3.65 3.24
N PHE A 19 10.28 2.86 3.55
CA PHE A 19 9.98 2.42 4.91
C PHE A 19 10.77 1.17 5.29
N THR A 20 11.23 1.14 6.53
CA THR A 20 11.70 -0.10 7.18
C THR A 20 10.49 -0.97 7.52
N GLN A 21 10.71 -2.27 7.78
CA GLN A 21 9.63 -3.17 8.23
C GLN A 21 8.99 -2.65 9.53
N SER A 22 9.79 -2.16 10.48
CA SER A 22 9.31 -1.55 11.73
C SER A 22 8.46 -0.30 11.49
N LYS A 23 8.88 0.58 10.57
CA LYS A 23 8.08 1.75 10.21
C LYS A 23 6.75 1.37 9.59
N MET A 24 6.74 0.42 8.64
CA MET A 24 5.48 0.00 8.02
C MET A 24 4.55 -0.65 9.02
N ALA A 25 5.06 -1.56 9.86
CA ALA A 25 4.28 -2.19 10.92
C ALA A 25 3.61 -1.15 11.83
N HIS A 26 4.36 -0.11 12.23
CA HIS A 26 3.82 1.01 13.01
C HIS A 26 2.72 1.79 12.28
N GLU A 27 2.88 2.07 10.97
CA GLU A 27 1.89 2.83 10.19
C GLU A 27 0.56 2.08 10.03
N ILE A 28 0.58 0.74 10.08
CA ILE A 28 -0.64 -0.10 9.96
C ILE A 28 -1.08 -0.71 11.30
N ASP A 29 -0.57 -0.18 12.41
CA ASP A 29 -0.89 -0.61 13.78
C ASP A 29 -0.75 -2.13 13.99
N LEU A 30 0.38 -2.66 13.51
CA LEU A 30 0.79 -4.06 13.70
C LEU A 30 2.09 -4.13 14.49
N ASN A 31 2.24 -5.22 15.24
CA ASN A 31 3.54 -5.54 15.78
C ASN A 31 4.49 -5.99 14.66
N LEU A 32 5.79 -5.78 14.88
CA LEU A 32 6.81 -6.08 13.87
C LEU A 32 6.85 -7.56 13.47
N ARG A 33 6.58 -8.48 14.40
CA ARG A 33 6.69 -9.92 14.14
C ARG A 33 5.61 -10.38 13.16
N ASP A 34 4.37 -9.93 13.34
CA ASP A 34 3.27 -10.26 12.44
C ASP A 34 3.50 -9.67 11.05
N TYR A 35 3.99 -8.43 10.99
CA TYR A 35 4.38 -7.82 9.72
C TYR A 35 5.46 -8.62 8.98
N GLN A 36 6.48 -9.08 9.71
CA GLN A 36 7.55 -9.91 9.15
C GLN A 36 7.03 -11.26 8.66
N ALA A 37 6.11 -11.89 9.39
CA ALA A 37 5.47 -13.14 8.97
C ALA A 37 4.74 -12.98 7.63
N PHE A 38 4.09 -11.83 7.39
CA PHE A 38 3.50 -11.52 6.08
C PHE A 38 4.55 -11.36 4.99
N GLU A 39 5.61 -10.55 5.21
CA GLU A 39 6.64 -10.35 4.19
C GLU A 39 7.44 -11.62 3.86
N TRP A 40 7.55 -12.55 4.79
CA TRP A 40 8.24 -13.83 4.60
C TRP A 40 7.33 -14.94 4.06
N GLY A 41 6.03 -14.69 3.94
CA GLY A 41 5.06 -15.70 3.54
C GLY A 41 4.85 -16.80 4.58
N GLU A 42 5.21 -16.55 5.84
CA GLU A 42 4.92 -17.45 6.97
C GLU A 42 3.42 -17.40 7.33
N SER A 43 2.76 -16.27 7.04
CA SER A 43 1.33 -16.04 7.25
C SER A 43 0.71 -15.37 6.03
N GLU A 44 -0.55 -15.70 5.73
CA GLU A 44 -1.34 -14.98 4.74
C GLU A 44 -1.58 -13.54 5.20
N ILE A 45 -1.50 -12.60 4.26
CA ILE A 45 -1.82 -11.20 4.55
C ILE A 45 -3.33 -10.95 4.34
N PRO A 46 -4.06 -10.53 5.39
CA PRO A 46 -5.45 -10.14 5.23
C PRO A 46 -5.58 -8.95 4.28
N ASP A 47 -6.57 -9.00 3.39
CA ASP A 47 -6.81 -7.94 2.39
C ASP A 47 -6.99 -6.56 3.04
N LEU A 48 -7.52 -6.50 4.27
CA LEU A 48 -7.63 -5.26 5.05
C LEU A 48 -6.29 -4.52 5.19
N TYR A 49 -5.21 -5.24 5.47
CA TYR A 49 -3.89 -4.63 5.63
C TYR A 49 -3.33 -4.16 4.29
N LEU A 50 -3.55 -4.89 3.20
CA LEU A 50 -3.19 -4.41 1.87
C LEU A 50 -3.90 -3.09 1.54
N ARG A 51 -5.21 -3.00 1.80
CA ARG A 51 -5.98 -1.75 1.60
C ARG A 51 -5.50 -0.61 2.48
N ALA A 52 -5.11 -0.90 3.73
CA ALA A 52 -4.50 0.11 4.61
C ALA A 52 -3.18 0.64 4.03
N ILE A 53 -2.30 -0.24 3.55
CA ILE A 53 -0.99 0.12 2.98
C ILE A 53 -1.17 0.93 1.70
N GLU A 54 -2.06 0.51 0.81
CA GLU A 54 -2.45 1.26 -0.39
C GLU A 54 -2.89 2.68 -0.04
N ARG A 55 -3.72 2.84 1.00
CA ARG A 55 -4.17 4.15 1.47
C ARG A 55 -3.03 5.00 2.04
N ILE A 56 -2.13 4.41 2.82
CA ILE A 56 -0.93 5.09 3.33
C ILE A 56 -0.06 5.57 2.17
N ALA A 57 0.15 4.73 1.16
CA ALA A 57 0.92 5.09 -0.03
C ALA A 57 0.30 6.30 -0.76
N MET A 58 -1.02 6.33 -0.92
CA MET A 58 -1.72 7.49 -1.49
C MET A 58 -1.53 8.77 -0.66
N LEU A 59 -1.69 8.70 0.66
CA LEU A 59 -1.52 9.86 1.54
C LEU A 59 -0.08 10.38 1.48
N TYR A 60 0.89 9.47 1.47
CA TYR A 60 2.30 9.82 1.37
C TYR A 60 2.63 10.45 0.01
N ALA A 61 2.08 9.91 -1.08
CA ALA A 61 2.22 10.47 -2.43
C ALA A 61 1.68 11.89 -2.53
N VAL A 62 0.51 12.17 -1.95
CA VAL A 62 -0.07 13.52 -1.89
C VAL A 62 0.84 14.47 -1.11
N ARG A 63 1.29 14.05 0.09
CA ARG A 63 2.18 14.85 0.94
C ARG A 63 3.48 15.23 0.23
N HIS A 64 4.04 14.33 -0.56
CA HIS A 64 5.31 14.53 -1.27
C HIS A 64 5.13 15.02 -2.71
N LYS A 65 3.89 15.27 -3.16
CA LYS A 65 3.55 15.66 -4.53
C LYS A 65 4.16 14.70 -5.58
N ASN A 66 4.25 13.42 -5.24
CA ASN A 66 4.84 12.41 -6.11
C ASN A 66 3.86 11.24 -6.28
N PRO A 67 3.02 11.26 -7.33
CA PRO A 67 2.09 10.16 -7.58
C PRO A 67 2.81 8.83 -7.84
N MET A 68 4.09 8.81 -8.27
CA MET A 68 4.80 7.57 -8.61
C MET A 68 5.07 6.65 -7.41
N LEU A 69 4.79 7.11 -6.19
CA LEU A 69 4.83 6.29 -4.98
C LEU A 69 3.63 5.34 -4.85
N VAL A 70 2.61 5.49 -5.71
CA VAL A 70 1.41 4.65 -5.74
C VAL A 70 1.48 3.66 -6.90
N PRO A 71 1.10 2.37 -6.70
CA PRO A 71 1.08 1.37 -7.74
C PRO A 71 0.27 1.82 -8.98
N PRO A 72 0.68 1.45 -10.21
CA PRO A 72 0.02 1.89 -11.43
C PRO A 72 -1.49 1.63 -11.48
N ALA A 73 -1.94 0.46 -11.01
CA ALA A 73 -3.36 0.11 -10.97
C ALA A 73 -4.16 1.09 -10.09
N LEU A 74 -3.70 1.32 -8.86
CA LEU A 74 -4.35 2.21 -7.91
C LEU A 74 -4.32 3.67 -8.37
N ARG A 75 -3.27 4.09 -9.09
CA ARG A 75 -3.23 5.41 -9.75
C ARG A 75 -4.29 5.54 -10.84
N ALA A 76 -4.46 4.52 -11.67
CA ALA A 76 -5.45 4.54 -12.74
C ALA A 76 -6.87 4.64 -12.15
N GLU A 77 -7.16 3.86 -11.11
CA GLU A 77 -8.43 3.92 -10.37
C GLU A 77 -8.65 5.32 -9.75
N ALA A 78 -7.64 5.89 -9.09
CA ALA A 78 -7.74 7.22 -8.50
C ALA A 78 -8.00 8.33 -9.54
N VAL A 79 -7.36 8.26 -10.71
CA VAL A 79 -7.59 9.21 -11.82
C VAL A 79 -9.00 9.05 -12.39
N GLN A 80 -9.46 7.81 -12.58
CA GLN A 80 -10.82 7.56 -13.05
C GLN A 80 -11.85 8.13 -12.07
N PHE A 81 -11.68 7.89 -10.78
CA PHE A 81 -12.55 8.42 -9.75
C PHE A 81 -12.54 9.95 -9.72
N ALA A 82 -11.36 10.58 -9.77
CA ALA A 82 -11.23 12.04 -9.79
C ALA A 82 -12.00 12.67 -10.96
N ARG A 83 -11.89 12.09 -12.17
CA ARG A 83 -12.64 12.55 -13.35
C ARG A 83 -14.16 12.45 -13.17
N MET A 84 -14.64 11.39 -12.51
CA MET A 84 -16.07 11.24 -12.21
C MET A 84 -16.56 12.30 -11.22
N VAL A 85 -15.75 12.61 -10.19
CA VAL A 85 -16.04 13.67 -9.22
C VAL A 85 -16.06 15.03 -9.91
N GLU A 86 -15.07 15.34 -10.74
CA GLU A 86 -15.00 16.59 -11.52
C GLU A 86 -16.21 16.76 -12.45
N ALA A 87 -16.67 15.69 -13.09
CA ALA A 87 -17.86 15.73 -13.95
C ALA A 87 -19.19 15.85 -13.18
N SER A 88 -19.17 15.59 -11.87
CA SER A 88 -20.35 15.65 -11.00
C SER A 88 -20.42 16.94 -10.16
N ALA A 89 -19.40 17.80 -10.26
CA ALA A 89 -19.28 19.08 -9.57
C ALA A 89 -19.69 20.24 -10.47
#